data_AF-A0AAD2PWD7-F1
#
_entry.id   AF-A0AAD2PWD7-F1
#
_cell.length_a   1.000
_cell.length_b   1.000
_cell.length_c   1.000
_cell.angle_alpha   90.00
_cell.angle_beta   90.00
_cell.angle_gamma   90.00
#
_symmetry.space_group_name_H-M   'P 1'
#
loop_
_entity.id
_entity.type
_entity.pdbx_description
1 polymer ?
#
loop_
_entity_poly.entity_id
_entity_poly.type
_entity_poly.pdbx_seq_one_letter_code
_entity_poly.pdbx_strand_id
1 'polypeptide(L)'
;MTVTEVVETKLDEEHYVDEDGTEPVEGTEGEETETKSGHTVPKGVAVEELKSYRGHKKLRDECPPAVQELLTAKGAFDVYDKFVSTMASEKSTRGPLGKWRDKQFISVLDLFQDEFIDKGVKVSLCKRSSGKGTYRWLEFIDVEALEEPYVPQYDVSNLSGQILETCYSKLQFPNGVAVEELKSWKGRKKLKEKIPIYLEKLLKKNDLMAEYDQLIDHVIESGVSANMKNWETEKLQAILEEYKPMFAAKGVDVFVSHKQEYVSHGQYGGHTEFFRWIEYVDRAEQPSYTPQRNADEKDEACTIM
;
A
#
# COMPACT_ATOMS: atom_id res chain seq x y z
N MET A 1 2.31 10.48 -66.38
CA MET A 1 1.73 10.82 -65.06
C MET A 1 1.04 9.57 -64.55
N THR A 2 1.73 8.81 -63.71
CA THR A 2 1.21 7.59 -63.09
C THR A 2 0.77 7.95 -61.68
N VAL A 3 -0.52 7.80 -61.42
CA VAL A 3 -1.12 7.96 -60.08
C VAL A 3 -0.92 6.65 -59.35
N THR A 4 -0.15 6.69 -58.25
CA THR A 4 0.04 5.57 -57.34
C THR A 4 -1.11 5.55 -56.35
N GLU A 5 -1.96 4.52 -56.40
CA GLU A 5 -2.93 4.22 -55.35
C GLU A 5 -2.19 3.88 -54.05
N VAL A 6 -2.53 4.60 -52.97
CA VAL A 6 -2.12 4.25 -51.61
C VAL A 6 -3.20 3.34 -51.04
N VAL A 7 -2.86 2.06 -50.88
CA VAL A 7 -3.67 1.09 -50.14
C VAL A 7 -3.44 1.35 -48.65
N GLU A 8 -4.41 1.93 -47.96
CA GLU A 8 -4.44 1.98 -46.50
C GLU A 8 -4.71 0.58 -45.96
N THR A 9 -3.65 -0.11 -45.52
CA THR A 9 -3.78 -1.31 -44.69
C THR A 9 -4.28 -0.90 -43.31
N LYS A 10 -5.54 -1.23 -43.00
CA LYS A 10 -6.06 -1.19 -41.63
C LYS A 10 -5.18 -2.11 -40.77
N LEU A 11 -4.54 -1.54 -39.76
CA LEU A 11 -3.82 -2.30 -38.75
C LEU A 11 -4.83 -3.18 -38.00
N ASP A 12 -4.57 -4.48 -38.02
CA ASP A 12 -5.35 -5.50 -37.35
C ASP A 12 -5.54 -5.17 -35.86
N GLU A 13 -6.76 -5.35 -35.37
CA GLU A 13 -7.08 -5.28 -33.95
C GLU A 13 -6.33 -6.43 -33.24
N GLU A 14 -5.19 -6.12 -32.63
CA GLU A 14 -4.50 -7.05 -31.75
C GLU A 14 -5.38 -7.35 -30.52
N HIS A 15 -5.89 -8.58 -30.48
CA HIS A 15 -6.50 -9.17 -29.30
C HIS A 15 -5.44 -9.38 -28.21
N TYR A 16 -5.47 -8.54 -27.18
CA TYR A 16 -4.77 -8.80 -25.92
C TYR A 16 -5.77 -9.40 -24.94
N VAL A 17 -5.46 -10.60 -24.43
CA VAL A 17 -6.22 -11.25 -23.37
C VAL A 17 -5.69 -10.71 -22.05
N ASP A 18 -6.53 -9.99 -21.32
CA ASP A 18 -6.29 -9.63 -19.93
C ASP A 18 -6.45 -10.91 -19.09
N GLU A 19 -5.34 -11.48 -18.59
CA GLU A 19 -5.38 -12.58 -17.60
C GLU A 19 -5.75 -12.06 -16.19
N ASP A 20 -6.80 -11.25 -16.08
CA ASP A 20 -7.39 -10.85 -14.78
C ASP A 20 -8.91 -10.85 -14.92
N GLY A 21 -9.46 -12.03 -15.20
CA GLY A 21 -10.88 -12.34 -15.10
C GLY A 21 -11.26 -12.58 -13.63
N THR A 22 -11.49 -11.52 -12.88
CA THR A 22 -12.24 -11.61 -11.62
C THR A 22 -13.33 -10.56 -11.66
N GLU A 23 -14.57 -11.04 -11.59
CA GLU A 23 -15.77 -10.21 -11.59
C GLU A 23 -15.78 -9.28 -10.36
N PRO A 24 -16.36 -8.07 -10.48
CA PRO A 24 -16.46 -7.16 -9.35
C PRO A 24 -17.30 -7.79 -8.23
N VAL A 25 -16.82 -7.68 -6.99
CA VAL A 25 -17.60 -8.01 -5.80
C VAL A 25 -18.59 -6.87 -5.58
N GLU A 26 -19.89 -7.16 -5.73
CA GLU A 26 -20.95 -6.22 -5.35
C GLU A 26 -20.95 -6.05 -3.82
N GLY A 27 -20.52 -4.87 -3.35
CA GLY A 27 -20.67 -4.50 -1.95
C GLY A 27 -22.15 -4.28 -1.63
N THR A 28 -22.66 -5.00 -0.64
CA THR A 28 -23.98 -4.75 -0.03
C THR A 28 -23.80 -3.85 1.19
N GLU A 29 -24.80 -2.99 1.45
CA GLU A 29 -24.77 -1.99 2.53
C GLU A 29 -24.42 -2.61 3.90
N GLY A 30 -23.29 -2.21 4.47
CA GLY A 30 -22.95 -2.44 5.87
C GLY A 30 -21.55 -2.97 6.15
N GLU A 31 -20.83 -3.51 5.16
CA GLU A 31 -19.55 -4.20 5.36
C GLU A 31 -18.36 -3.43 4.75
N GLU A 32 -17.16 -3.69 5.28
CA GLU A 32 -15.89 -3.18 4.76
C GLU A 32 -15.73 -3.55 3.27
N THR A 33 -15.08 -2.68 2.49
CA THR A 33 -14.90 -2.94 1.04
C THR A 33 -13.51 -3.50 0.76
N GLU A 34 -13.43 -4.69 0.18
CA GLU A 34 -12.17 -5.29 -0.27
C GLU A 34 -11.85 -4.92 -1.73
N THR A 35 -10.65 -4.40 -1.98
CA THR A 35 -10.12 -4.11 -3.32
C THR A 35 -9.57 -5.38 -3.98
N LYS A 36 -9.41 -5.41 -5.32
CA LYS A 36 -8.67 -6.51 -6.00
C LYS A 36 -7.25 -6.73 -5.51
N SER A 37 -6.68 -5.74 -4.84
CA SER A 37 -5.36 -5.90 -4.24
C SER A 37 -5.38 -6.78 -2.97
N GLY A 38 -6.57 -7.14 -2.45
CA GLY A 38 -6.76 -7.74 -1.14
C GLY A 38 -6.50 -6.73 -0.02
N HIS A 39 -6.89 -5.47 -0.24
CA HIS A 39 -6.85 -4.42 0.78
C HIS A 39 -8.29 -4.03 1.13
N THR A 40 -8.59 -4.03 2.41
CA THR A 40 -9.89 -3.69 2.95
C THR A 40 -9.91 -2.24 3.44
N VAL A 41 -10.95 -1.50 3.08
CA VAL A 41 -11.16 -0.10 3.52
C VAL A 41 -12.36 -0.01 4.48
N PRO A 42 -12.33 0.92 5.45
CA PRO A 42 -13.41 1.05 6.42
C PRO A 42 -14.68 1.61 5.78
N LYS A 43 -15.80 1.45 6.50
CA LYS A 43 -17.07 2.10 6.14
C LYS A 43 -16.88 3.62 6.01
N GLY A 44 -17.53 4.21 5.00
CA GLY A 44 -17.35 5.62 4.66
C GLY A 44 -16.26 5.86 3.61
N VAL A 45 -15.56 4.81 3.15
CA VAL A 45 -14.62 4.86 2.03
C VAL A 45 -15.17 4.07 0.86
N ALA A 46 -15.39 4.75 -0.27
CA ALA A 46 -15.74 4.11 -1.54
C ALA A 46 -14.50 3.99 -2.44
N VAL A 47 -14.40 2.88 -3.17
CA VAL A 47 -13.22 2.55 -4.00
C VAL A 47 -13.57 2.53 -5.48
N GLU A 48 -12.69 3.11 -6.30
CA GLU A 48 -12.70 2.94 -7.75
C GLU A 48 -11.38 2.40 -8.28
N GLU A 49 -11.42 1.21 -8.87
CA GLU A 49 -10.23 0.57 -9.41
C GLU A 49 -9.80 1.15 -10.77
N LEU A 50 -8.51 1.43 -10.89
CA LEU A 50 -7.91 1.99 -12.09
C LEU A 50 -7.22 0.89 -12.90
N LYS A 51 -7.86 0.47 -14.00
CA LYS A 51 -7.23 -0.45 -14.96
C LYS A 51 -5.99 0.18 -15.58
N SER A 52 -4.93 -0.62 -15.75
CA SER A 52 -3.68 -0.15 -16.38
C SER A 52 -3.85 0.09 -17.88
N TYR A 53 -4.57 -0.78 -18.59
CA TYR A 53 -4.81 -0.66 -20.03
C TYR A 53 -6.24 -0.17 -20.29
N ARG A 54 -6.39 0.79 -21.23
CA ARG A 54 -7.67 1.49 -21.53
C ARG A 54 -8.39 2.07 -20.30
N GLY A 55 -7.72 2.20 -19.15
CA GLY A 55 -8.34 2.60 -17.89
C GLY A 55 -9.04 3.95 -17.93
N HIS A 56 -8.54 4.90 -18.71
CA HIS A 56 -9.19 6.20 -18.89
C HIS A 56 -10.58 6.14 -19.54
N LYS A 57 -10.85 5.14 -20.39
CA LYS A 57 -12.20 4.95 -20.94
C LYS A 57 -13.10 4.40 -19.85
N LYS A 58 -12.62 3.40 -19.12
CA LYS A 58 -13.35 2.80 -18.00
C LYS A 58 -13.70 3.84 -16.94
N LEU A 59 -12.71 4.60 -16.46
CA LEU A 59 -12.88 5.69 -15.49
C LEU A 59 -13.91 6.73 -15.94
N ARG A 60 -14.05 6.95 -17.25
CA ARG A 60 -15.01 7.90 -17.83
C ARG A 60 -16.40 7.30 -18.01
N ASP A 61 -16.47 6.08 -18.49
CA ASP A 61 -17.71 5.45 -18.96
C ASP A 61 -18.41 4.65 -17.85
N GLU A 62 -17.69 4.30 -16.78
CA GLU A 62 -18.17 3.52 -15.66
C GLU A 62 -17.86 4.26 -14.35
N CYS A 63 -18.84 4.36 -13.46
CA CYS A 63 -18.67 4.83 -12.09
C CYS A 63 -19.16 3.71 -11.16
N PRO A 64 -18.32 3.19 -10.23
CA PRO A 64 -18.76 2.18 -9.29
C PRO A 64 -19.97 2.65 -8.47
N PRO A 65 -20.99 1.79 -8.22
CA PRO A 65 -22.20 2.19 -7.50
C PRO A 65 -21.92 2.86 -6.14
N ALA A 66 -21.00 2.31 -5.34
CA ALA A 66 -20.62 2.87 -4.05
C ALA A 66 -20.00 4.29 -4.15
N VAL A 67 -19.22 4.55 -5.21
CA VAL A 67 -18.63 5.86 -5.48
C VAL A 67 -19.71 6.84 -5.92
N GLN A 68 -20.59 6.41 -6.82
CA GLN A 68 -21.72 7.22 -7.26
C GLN A 68 -22.64 7.61 -6.08
N GLU A 69 -22.96 6.65 -5.22
CA GLU A 69 -23.81 6.84 -4.06
C GLU A 69 -23.19 7.85 -3.09
N LEU A 70 -21.94 7.62 -2.65
CA LEU A 70 -21.22 8.50 -1.73
C LEU A 70 -21.13 9.94 -2.29
N LEU A 71 -20.72 10.09 -3.55
CA LEU A 71 -20.54 11.40 -4.16
C LEU A 71 -21.87 12.12 -4.42
N THR A 72 -22.95 11.39 -4.70
CA THR A 72 -24.29 11.96 -4.82
C THR A 72 -24.77 12.45 -3.46
N ALA A 73 -24.62 11.64 -2.41
CA ALA A 73 -24.99 12.00 -1.04
C ALA A 73 -24.24 13.26 -0.54
N LYS A 74 -22.98 13.41 -0.93
CA LYS A 74 -22.16 14.60 -0.61
C LYS A 74 -22.33 15.78 -1.57
N GLY A 75 -23.11 15.64 -2.64
CA GLY A 75 -23.23 16.68 -3.67
C GLY A 75 -21.89 17.02 -4.34
N ALA A 76 -21.03 16.00 -4.49
CA ALA A 76 -19.69 16.06 -5.06
C ALA A 76 -19.60 15.41 -6.46
N PHE A 77 -20.69 14.81 -6.96
CA PHE A 77 -20.70 14.11 -8.25
C PHE A 77 -20.33 15.02 -9.43
N ASP A 78 -20.74 16.30 -9.41
CA ASP A 78 -20.36 17.28 -10.43
C ASP A 78 -18.84 17.55 -10.45
N VAL A 79 -18.18 17.50 -9.28
CA VAL A 79 -16.72 17.65 -9.16
C VAL A 79 -16.04 16.42 -9.74
N TYR A 80 -16.57 15.23 -9.42
CA TYR A 80 -16.10 13.97 -9.97
C TYR A 80 -16.20 13.89 -11.50
N ASP A 81 -17.33 14.29 -12.09
CA ASP A 81 -17.51 14.26 -13.55
C ASP A 81 -16.49 15.15 -14.27
N LYS A 82 -16.23 16.35 -13.72
CA LYS A 82 -15.17 17.25 -14.22
C LYS A 82 -13.77 16.65 -14.04
N PHE A 83 -13.49 16.07 -12.88
CA PHE A 83 -12.21 15.42 -12.57
C PHE A 83 -11.93 14.28 -13.57
N VAL A 84 -12.88 13.36 -13.74
CA VAL A 84 -12.80 12.24 -14.65
C VAL A 84 -12.68 12.69 -16.11
N SER A 85 -13.46 13.69 -16.53
CA SER A 85 -13.37 14.28 -17.87
C SER A 85 -11.99 14.89 -18.14
N THR A 86 -11.42 15.59 -17.15
CA THR A 86 -10.05 16.11 -17.21
C THR A 86 -9.03 14.98 -17.29
N MET A 87 -9.14 13.97 -16.44
CA MET A 87 -8.26 12.80 -16.43
C MET A 87 -8.27 12.03 -17.76
N ALA A 88 -9.45 11.87 -18.38
CA ALA A 88 -9.61 11.17 -19.63
C ALA A 88 -9.05 11.94 -20.84
N SER A 89 -9.18 13.28 -20.82
CA SER A 89 -8.69 14.16 -21.88
C SER A 89 -7.18 14.44 -21.77
N GLU A 90 -6.65 14.49 -20.55
CA GLU A 90 -5.22 14.73 -20.30
C GLU A 90 -4.40 13.50 -20.70
N LYS A 91 -3.59 13.64 -21.75
CA LYS A 91 -2.76 12.54 -22.26
C LYS A 91 -1.51 12.33 -21.41
N SER A 92 -1.03 13.38 -20.74
CA SER A 92 0.20 13.31 -19.94
C SER A 92 0.08 12.45 -18.67
N THR A 93 -1.14 12.17 -18.21
CA THR A 93 -1.41 11.21 -17.13
C THR A 93 -1.10 9.77 -17.52
N ARG A 94 -0.78 9.50 -18.80
CA ARG A 94 -0.56 8.16 -19.36
C ARG A 94 0.77 8.07 -20.10
N GLY A 95 1.41 6.90 -20.00
CA GLY A 95 2.56 6.53 -20.82
C GLY A 95 2.17 6.03 -22.22
N PRO A 96 3.16 5.72 -23.08
CA PRO A 96 2.92 5.24 -24.45
C PRO A 96 2.04 3.97 -24.54
N LEU A 97 2.07 3.13 -23.50
CA LEU A 97 1.28 1.90 -23.39
C LEU A 97 -0.02 2.08 -22.60
N GLY A 98 -0.47 3.32 -22.39
CA GLY A 98 -1.69 3.64 -21.65
C GLY A 98 -1.58 3.54 -20.12
N LYS A 99 -0.44 3.09 -19.59
CA LYS A 99 -0.19 2.99 -18.14
C LYS A 99 -0.26 4.36 -17.47
N TRP A 100 -0.93 4.44 -16.32
CA TRP A 100 -0.99 5.64 -15.50
C TRP A 100 0.38 6.10 -15.03
N ARG A 101 0.59 7.42 -15.01
CA ARG A 101 1.76 8.08 -14.44
C ARG A 101 1.36 8.76 -13.14
N ASP A 102 1.74 8.16 -12.03
CA ASP A 102 1.29 8.57 -10.68
C ASP A 102 1.48 10.07 -10.43
N LYS A 103 2.66 10.63 -10.76
CA LYS A 103 2.93 12.07 -10.57
C LYS A 103 1.96 12.98 -11.33
N GLN A 104 1.77 12.72 -12.62
CA GLN A 104 0.85 13.52 -13.44
C GLN A 104 -0.61 13.29 -13.03
N PHE A 105 -0.96 12.07 -12.61
CA PHE A 105 -2.28 11.78 -12.07
C PHE A 105 -2.55 12.63 -10.82
N ILE A 106 -1.63 12.61 -9.84
CA ILE A 106 -1.73 13.41 -8.61
C ILE A 106 -1.86 14.90 -8.97
N SER A 107 -1.04 15.41 -9.90
CA SER A 107 -1.13 16.82 -10.31
C SER A 107 -2.49 17.21 -10.88
N VAL A 108 -3.21 16.30 -11.53
CA VAL A 108 -4.60 16.57 -11.96
C VAL A 108 -5.55 16.46 -10.77
N LEU A 109 -5.42 15.44 -9.93
CA LEU A 109 -6.23 15.26 -8.73
C LEU A 109 -6.14 16.48 -7.80
N ASP A 110 -4.94 17.04 -7.61
CA ASP A 110 -4.67 18.23 -6.80
C ASP A 110 -5.47 19.46 -7.26
N LEU A 111 -5.83 19.56 -8.54
CA LEU A 111 -6.66 20.66 -9.06
C LEU A 111 -8.10 20.62 -8.55
N PHE A 112 -8.56 19.45 -8.11
CA PHE A 112 -9.94 19.21 -7.66
C PHE A 112 -10.04 18.96 -6.15
N GLN A 113 -8.91 18.85 -5.43
CA GLN A 113 -8.88 18.52 -4.01
C GLN A 113 -9.73 19.49 -3.18
N ASP A 114 -9.55 20.79 -3.36
CA ASP A 114 -10.30 21.80 -2.60
C ASP A 114 -11.82 21.68 -2.85
N GLU A 115 -12.25 21.44 -4.09
CA GLU A 115 -13.67 21.23 -4.42
C GLU A 115 -14.26 19.96 -3.79
N PHE A 116 -13.47 18.88 -3.67
CA PHE A 116 -13.91 17.67 -2.95
C PHE A 116 -13.94 17.91 -1.43
N ILE A 117 -12.93 18.58 -0.88
CA ILE A 117 -12.82 18.89 0.56
C ILE A 117 -13.99 19.78 1.00
N ASP A 118 -14.38 20.76 0.19
CA ASP A 118 -15.56 21.62 0.43
C ASP A 118 -16.87 20.82 0.49
N LYS A 119 -16.88 19.58 -0.02
CA LYS A 119 -17.99 18.63 0.06
C LYS A 119 -17.81 17.56 1.15
N GLY A 120 -16.79 17.69 2.00
CA GLY A 120 -16.47 16.71 3.03
C GLY A 120 -15.92 15.39 2.48
N VAL A 121 -15.40 15.39 1.25
CA VAL A 121 -14.80 14.22 0.61
C VAL A 121 -13.30 14.44 0.45
N LYS A 122 -12.49 13.50 0.92
CA LYS A 122 -11.07 13.43 0.55
C LYS A 122 -10.90 12.37 -0.53
N VAL A 123 -10.06 12.64 -1.53
CA VAL A 123 -9.76 11.68 -2.59
C VAL A 123 -8.27 11.36 -2.58
N SER A 124 -7.91 10.08 -2.56
CA SER A 124 -6.50 9.65 -2.60
C SER A 124 -6.27 8.68 -3.76
N LEU A 125 -5.15 8.86 -4.48
CA LEU A 125 -4.66 7.84 -5.40
C LEU A 125 -3.86 6.81 -4.62
N CYS A 126 -4.32 5.58 -4.63
CA CYS A 126 -3.68 4.48 -3.95
C CYS A 126 -2.98 3.54 -4.94
N LYS A 127 -1.86 2.95 -4.51
CA LYS A 127 -1.09 1.99 -5.31
C LYS A 127 -0.42 0.93 -4.45
N ARG A 128 -0.60 -0.32 -4.87
CA ARG A 128 0.11 -1.47 -4.30
C ARG A 128 0.82 -2.26 -5.39
N SER A 129 2.09 -2.57 -5.16
CA SER A 129 2.87 -3.46 -6.03
C SER A 129 3.12 -4.79 -5.32
N SER A 130 2.94 -5.88 -6.06
CA SER A 130 3.19 -7.25 -5.59
C SER A 130 3.85 -8.07 -6.69
N GLY A 131 4.19 -9.32 -6.40
CA GLY A 131 4.68 -10.26 -7.42
C GLY A 131 3.68 -10.51 -8.56
N LYS A 132 2.38 -10.31 -8.33
CA LYS A 132 1.30 -10.49 -9.33
C LYS A 132 1.11 -9.26 -10.23
N GLY A 133 1.60 -8.09 -9.83
CA GLY A 133 1.40 -6.87 -10.60
C GLY A 133 1.33 -5.61 -9.76
N THR A 134 0.94 -4.51 -10.41
CA THR A 134 0.69 -3.22 -9.75
C THR A 134 -0.77 -2.84 -9.88
N TYR A 135 -1.42 -2.70 -8.73
CA TYR A 135 -2.81 -2.31 -8.58
C TYR A 135 -2.87 -0.83 -8.24
N ARG A 136 -3.85 -0.12 -8.82
CA ARG A 136 -4.15 1.28 -8.53
C ARG A 136 -5.64 1.42 -8.33
N TRP A 137 -6.01 2.29 -7.41
CA TRP A 137 -7.40 2.63 -7.16
C TRP A 137 -7.48 4.05 -6.59
N LEU A 138 -8.66 4.64 -6.68
CA LEU A 138 -9.03 5.84 -5.95
C LEU A 138 -9.78 5.44 -4.69
N GLU A 139 -9.50 6.11 -3.60
CA GLU A 139 -10.32 6.07 -2.39
C GLU A 139 -11.02 7.41 -2.24
N PHE A 140 -12.36 7.38 -2.22
CA PHE A 140 -13.23 8.50 -1.93
C PHE A 140 -13.71 8.37 -0.49
N ILE A 141 -13.23 9.26 0.37
CA ILE A 141 -13.34 9.16 1.82
C ILE A 141 -14.32 10.22 2.29
N ASP A 142 -15.46 9.78 2.80
CA ASP A 142 -16.37 10.63 3.56
C ASP A 142 -15.75 10.90 4.93
N VAL A 143 -15.16 12.08 5.11
CA VAL A 143 -14.42 12.44 6.32
C VAL A 143 -15.33 12.53 7.54
N GLU A 144 -16.63 12.78 7.35
CA GLU A 144 -17.61 12.93 8.42
C GLU A 144 -18.28 11.62 8.82
N ALA A 145 -18.30 10.62 7.94
CA ALA A 145 -18.90 9.30 8.22
C ALA A 145 -17.97 8.37 9.01
N LEU A 146 -16.69 8.73 9.12
CA LEU A 146 -15.70 7.94 9.84
C LEU A 146 -15.77 8.17 11.35
N GLU A 147 -15.80 7.08 12.12
CA GLU A 147 -15.74 7.15 13.59
C GLU A 147 -14.36 7.61 14.09
N GLU A 148 -13.31 7.24 13.35
CA GLU A 148 -11.93 7.56 13.65
C GLU A 148 -11.23 8.16 12.42
N PRO A 149 -10.22 9.03 12.61
CA PRO A 149 -9.45 9.57 11.49
C PRO A 149 -8.85 8.44 10.63
N TYR A 150 -9.07 8.50 9.32
CA TYR A 150 -8.56 7.51 8.37
C TYR A 150 -7.49 8.11 7.47
N VAL A 151 -6.38 7.39 7.31
CA VAL A 151 -5.33 7.72 6.35
C VAL A 151 -5.12 6.53 5.43
N PRO A 152 -5.33 6.68 4.11
CA PRO A 152 -5.11 5.59 3.17
C PRO A 152 -3.67 5.09 3.21
N GLN A 153 -3.52 3.80 3.53
CA GLN A 153 -2.22 3.18 3.73
C GLN A 153 -1.36 3.15 2.45
N TYR A 154 -2.02 3.12 1.29
CA TYR A 154 -1.38 3.01 -0.02
C TYR A 154 -1.39 4.32 -0.81
N ASP A 155 -1.70 5.46 -0.17
CA ASP A 155 -1.68 6.78 -0.78
C ASP A 155 -0.29 7.08 -1.37
N VAL A 156 -0.23 7.25 -2.69
CA VAL A 156 1.04 7.50 -3.38
C VAL A 156 1.66 8.86 -3.04
N SER A 157 0.87 9.79 -2.50
CA SER A 157 1.34 11.09 -2.03
C SER A 157 1.89 11.04 -0.60
N ASN A 158 1.57 10.01 0.17
CA ASN A 158 1.94 9.88 1.58
C ASN A 158 3.10 8.90 1.83
N LEU A 159 3.98 8.67 0.85
CA LEU A 159 5.11 7.75 1.03
C LEU A 159 6.28 8.42 1.76
N SER A 160 6.85 7.76 2.77
CA SER A 160 8.04 8.27 3.48
C SER A 160 9.33 8.18 2.66
N GLY A 161 9.30 7.38 1.59
CA GLY A 161 10.49 7.01 0.82
C GLY A 161 11.29 5.87 1.44
N GLN A 162 10.89 5.34 2.60
CA GLN A 162 11.44 4.11 3.14
C GLN A 162 10.99 2.91 2.27
N ILE A 163 11.95 2.04 1.93
CA ILE A 163 11.72 0.85 1.11
C ILE A 163 12.38 -0.35 1.78
N LEU A 164 11.63 -1.44 1.94
CA LEU A 164 12.15 -2.76 2.28
C LEU A 164 12.07 -3.65 1.04
N GLU A 165 13.20 -4.17 0.61
CA GLU A 165 13.28 -5.06 -0.56
C GLU A 165 13.29 -6.53 -0.12
N THR A 166 12.41 -7.33 -0.71
CA THR A 166 12.42 -8.80 -0.62
C THR A 166 12.88 -9.39 -1.96
N CYS A 167 12.89 -10.70 -2.13
CA CYS A 167 13.26 -11.32 -3.41
C CYS A 167 12.32 -10.88 -4.55
N TYR A 168 11.02 -10.75 -4.26
CA TYR A 168 9.99 -10.49 -5.28
C TYR A 168 9.17 -9.23 -5.05
N SER A 169 9.49 -8.40 -4.06
CA SER A 169 8.69 -7.22 -3.76
C SER A 169 9.51 -6.07 -3.20
N LYS A 170 8.95 -4.87 -3.36
CA LYS A 170 9.42 -3.65 -2.70
C LYS A 170 8.28 -3.13 -1.84
N LEU A 171 8.42 -3.26 -0.54
CA LEU A 171 7.45 -2.72 0.41
C LEU A 171 7.78 -1.25 0.62
N GLN A 172 6.77 -0.39 0.45
CA GLN A 172 6.85 1.03 0.70
C GLN A 172 5.99 1.35 1.92
N PHE A 173 6.45 2.27 2.75
CA PHE A 173 5.78 2.64 4.00
C PHE A 173 5.34 4.10 3.93
N PRO A 174 4.17 4.43 4.51
CA PRO A 174 3.70 5.80 4.54
C PRO A 174 4.53 6.66 5.52
N ASN A 175 4.37 7.99 5.48
CA ASN A 175 4.84 8.84 6.58
C ASN A 175 4.20 8.40 7.90
N GLY A 176 4.89 8.58 9.01
CA GLY A 176 4.48 8.08 10.32
C GLY A 176 4.77 6.60 10.56
N VAL A 177 5.18 5.81 9.55
CA VAL A 177 5.65 4.42 9.75
C VAL A 177 7.15 4.33 9.50
N ALA A 178 7.87 3.84 10.49
CA ALA A 178 9.29 3.54 10.40
C ALA A 178 9.57 2.06 10.61
N VAL A 179 10.51 1.52 9.83
CA VAL A 179 10.85 0.09 9.83
C VAL A 179 12.31 -0.17 10.22
N GLU A 180 12.51 -1.20 11.04
CA GLU A 180 13.79 -1.81 11.39
C GLU A 180 13.86 -3.23 10.80
N GLU A 181 14.79 -3.46 9.87
CA GLU A 181 14.91 -4.77 9.20
C GLU A 181 15.75 -5.75 10.03
N LEU A 182 15.18 -6.92 10.34
CA LEU A 182 15.84 -7.97 11.10
C LEU A 182 16.61 -8.91 10.16
N LYS A 183 17.80 -8.47 9.71
CA LYS A 183 18.64 -9.26 8.79
C LYS A 183 19.09 -10.58 9.38
N SER A 184 19.05 -11.66 8.60
CA SER A 184 19.57 -12.96 9.04
C SER A 184 21.09 -12.94 9.23
N TRP A 185 21.86 -12.58 8.19
CA TRP A 185 23.32 -12.57 8.25
C TRP A 185 23.87 -11.34 8.98
N LYS A 186 24.56 -11.56 10.11
CA LYS A 186 25.13 -10.51 10.97
C LYS A 186 24.12 -9.46 11.47
N GLY A 187 22.81 -9.69 11.33
CA GLY A 187 21.80 -8.67 11.65
C GLY A 187 21.83 -8.24 13.10
N ARG A 188 21.99 -9.18 14.04
CA ARG A 188 22.14 -8.87 15.48
C ARG A 188 23.24 -7.84 15.77
N LYS A 189 24.39 -7.98 15.11
CA LYS A 189 25.51 -7.03 15.27
C LYS A 189 25.15 -5.67 14.68
N LYS A 190 24.52 -5.66 13.50
CA LYS A 190 24.14 -4.45 12.77
C LYS A 190 23.02 -3.66 13.45
N LEU A 191 22.11 -4.33 14.15
CA LEU A 191 20.95 -3.73 14.80
C LEU A 191 21.37 -2.65 15.83
N LYS A 192 22.48 -2.85 16.54
CA LYS A 192 23.06 -1.84 17.45
C LYS A 192 24.02 -0.85 16.78
N GLU A 193 24.51 -1.14 15.58
CA GLU A 193 25.51 -0.31 14.92
C GLU A 193 24.90 0.97 14.33
N LYS A 194 23.64 0.90 13.87
CA LYS A 194 22.99 2.02 13.21
C LYS A 194 21.47 1.89 13.23
N ILE A 195 20.80 2.88 13.81
CA ILE A 195 19.35 3.06 13.73
C ILE A 195 19.01 3.62 12.33
N PRO A 196 18.01 3.09 11.61
CA PRO A 196 17.51 3.66 10.37
C PRO A 196 17.05 5.11 10.56
N ILE A 197 17.33 5.99 9.59
CA ILE A 197 17.10 7.45 9.73
C ILE A 197 15.64 7.80 10.05
N TYR A 198 14.68 7.13 9.41
CA TYR A 198 13.25 7.38 9.66
C TYR A 198 12.84 6.92 11.06
N LEU A 199 13.40 5.79 11.52
CA LEU A 199 13.16 5.28 12.86
C LEU A 199 13.78 6.19 13.91
N GLU A 200 15.03 6.61 13.74
CA GLU A 200 15.71 7.54 14.65
C GLU A 200 14.92 8.85 14.79
N LYS A 201 14.40 9.39 13.69
CA LYS A 201 13.55 10.59 13.71
C LYS A 201 12.26 10.36 14.49
N LEU A 202 11.57 9.25 14.24
CA LEU A 202 10.32 8.89 14.93
C LEU A 202 10.55 8.70 16.43
N LEU A 203 11.60 7.97 16.81
CA LEU A 203 11.96 7.72 18.21
C LEU A 203 12.31 9.02 18.93
N LYS A 204 13.06 9.92 18.29
CA LYS A 204 13.38 11.24 18.86
C LYS A 204 12.15 12.13 19.00
N LYS A 205 11.27 12.13 18.00
CA LYS A 205 10.01 12.88 18.02
C LYS A 205 9.13 12.49 19.22
N ASN A 206 9.10 11.20 19.54
CA ASN A 206 8.24 10.62 20.57
C ASN A 206 8.96 10.27 21.89
N ASP A 207 10.22 10.71 22.06
CA ASP A 207 11.05 10.43 23.25
C ASP A 207 11.18 8.92 23.59
N LEU A 208 11.36 8.06 22.58
CA LEU A 208 11.37 6.58 22.71
C LEU A 208 12.76 5.94 22.61
N MET A 209 13.83 6.74 22.62
CA MET A 209 15.19 6.21 22.41
C MET A 209 15.60 5.19 23.48
N ALA A 210 15.25 5.42 24.75
CA ALA A 210 15.62 4.53 25.84
C ALA A 210 14.82 3.21 25.82
N GLU A 211 13.52 3.28 25.50
CA GLU A 211 12.66 2.10 25.34
C GLU A 211 13.06 1.28 24.12
N TYR A 212 13.46 1.95 23.02
CA TYR A 212 14.02 1.28 21.85
C TYR A 212 15.32 0.55 22.18
N ASP A 213 16.27 1.18 22.87
CA ASP A 213 17.53 0.52 23.24
C ASP A 213 17.25 -0.75 24.07
N GLN A 214 16.32 -0.68 25.02
CA GLN A 214 15.90 -1.85 25.82
C GLN A 214 15.24 -2.94 24.97
N LEU A 215 14.32 -2.56 24.08
CA LEU A 215 13.66 -3.49 23.15
C LEU A 215 14.69 -4.20 22.27
N ILE A 216 15.62 -3.45 21.68
CA ILE A 216 16.64 -4.00 20.77
C ILE A 216 17.59 -4.95 21.52
N ASP A 217 17.95 -4.63 22.76
CA ASP A 217 18.75 -5.51 23.61
C ASP A 217 18.02 -6.84 23.84
N HIS A 218 16.73 -6.78 24.21
CA HIS A 218 15.92 -7.97 24.44
C HIS A 218 15.71 -8.78 23.14
N VAL A 219 15.42 -8.13 22.01
CA VAL A 219 15.31 -8.76 20.69
C VAL A 219 16.61 -9.48 20.34
N ILE A 220 17.77 -8.86 20.53
CA ILE A 220 19.06 -9.49 20.23
C ILE A 220 19.31 -10.69 21.12
N GLU A 221 19.01 -10.61 22.41
CA GLU A 221 19.29 -11.68 23.38
C GLU A 221 18.35 -12.87 23.22
N SER A 222 17.05 -12.60 23.06
CA SER A 222 15.99 -13.59 23.19
C SER A 222 15.18 -13.83 21.91
N GLY A 223 15.26 -12.96 20.90
CA GLY A 223 14.45 -13.03 19.68
C GLY A 223 14.87 -14.09 18.65
N VAL A 224 15.76 -15.01 19.01
CA VAL A 224 16.35 -16.00 18.08
C VAL A 224 16.19 -17.46 18.53
N SER A 225 16.28 -18.38 17.58
CA SER A 225 16.30 -19.82 17.84
C SER A 225 17.58 -20.26 18.54
N ALA A 226 17.45 -21.24 19.45
CA ALA A 226 18.59 -21.74 20.25
C ALA A 226 19.70 -22.37 19.39
N ASN A 227 19.31 -23.05 18.30
CA ASN A 227 20.23 -23.90 17.54
C ASN A 227 20.88 -23.17 16.35
N MET A 228 20.16 -22.27 15.68
CA MET A 228 20.64 -21.61 14.46
C MET A 228 20.81 -20.10 14.60
N LYS A 229 20.40 -19.52 15.75
CA LYS A 229 20.42 -18.07 16.01
C LYS A 229 19.72 -17.25 14.93
N ASN A 230 18.75 -17.86 14.24
CA ASN A 230 17.87 -17.18 13.31
C ASN A 230 16.73 -16.53 14.09
N TRP A 231 16.25 -15.39 13.61
CA TRP A 231 15.08 -14.72 14.14
C TRP A 231 13.87 -15.65 14.18
N GLU A 232 13.15 -15.66 15.29
CA GLU A 232 12.02 -16.55 15.53
C GLU A 232 10.78 -15.70 15.83
N THR A 233 9.78 -15.78 14.94
CA THR A 233 8.64 -14.86 14.95
C THR A 233 7.86 -14.91 16.28
N GLU A 234 7.58 -16.10 16.81
CA GLU A 234 6.87 -16.27 18.08
C GLU A 234 7.61 -15.62 19.26
N LYS A 235 8.93 -15.69 19.28
CA LYS A 235 9.74 -15.04 20.32
C LYS A 235 9.77 -13.53 20.15
N LEU A 236 9.87 -13.05 18.91
CA LEU A 236 9.79 -11.63 18.62
C LEU A 236 8.43 -11.06 19.03
N GLN A 237 7.34 -11.76 18.74
CA GLN A 237 5.99 -11.38 19.18
C GLN A 237 5.93 -11.29 20.70
N ALA A 238 6.36 -12.34 21.41
CA ALA A 238 6.35 -12.35 22.88
C ALA A 238 7.15 -11.17 23.47
N ILE A 239 8.32 -10.87 22.91
CA ILE A 239 9.12 -9.71 23.33
C ILE A 239 8.35 -8.42 23.05
N LEU A 240 7.81 -8.22 21.85
CA LEU A 240 7.12 -6.99 21.50
C LEU A 240 5.87 -6.76 22.37
N GLU A 241 5.13 -7.80 22.76
CA GLU A 241 3.99 -7.68 23.68
C GLU A 241 4.38 -7.02 25.02
N GLU A 242 5.59 -7.26 25.51
CA GLU A 242 6.09 -6.63 26.74
C GLU A 242 6.35 -5.11 26.56
N TYR A 243 6.77 -4.70 25.36
CA TYR A 243 7.13 -3.30 25.07
C TYR A 243 5.98 -2.49 24.44
N LYS A 244 4.99 -3.14 23.82
CA LYS A 244 3.82 -2.50 23.19
C LYS A 244 3.20 -1.42 24.10
N PRO A 245 2.92 -1.68 25.40
CA PRO A 245 2.35 -0.66 26.29
C PRO A 245 3.25 0.57 26.51
N MET A 246 4.57 0.39 26.52
CA MET A 246 5.53 1.49 26.74
C MET A 246 5.58 2.43 25.53
N PHE A 247 5.58 1.85 24.33
CA PHE A 247 5.54 2.60 23.08
C PHE A 247 4.17 3.27 22.90
N ALA A 248 3.08 2.54 23.13
CA ALA A 248 1.71 3.03 22.97
C ALA A 248 1.41 4.21 23.91
N ALA A 249 1.97 4.20 25.13
CA ALA A 249 1.86 5.33 26.07
C ALA A 249 2.46 6.64 25.52
N LYS A 250 3.36 6.56 24.52
CA LYS A 250 3.94 7.70 23.81
C LYS A 250 3.41 7.84 22.38
N GLY A 251 2.26 7.23 22.07
CA GLY A 251 1.58 7.37 20.78
C GLY A 251 2.20 6.58 19.62
N VAL A 252 3.06 5.61 19.90
CA VAL A 252 3.67 4.76 18.88
C VAL A 252 3.25 3.31 19.10
N ASP A 253 2.72 2.67 18.08
CA ASP A 253 2.50 1.22 18.12
C ASP A 253 3.68 0.49 17.49
N VAL A 254 3.96 -0.71 17.99
CA VAL A 254 5.03 -1.57 17.50
C VAL A 254 4.50 -2.93 17.07
N PHE A 255 4.91 -3.35 15.88
CA PHE A 255 4.48 -4.60 15.26
C PHE A 255 5.69 -5.39 14.79
N VAL A 256 5.60 -6.72 14.86
CA VAL A 256 6.53 -7.58 14.13
C VAL A 256 5.83 -8.07 12.87
N SER A 257 6.52 -7.90 11.76
CA SER A 257 6.04 -8.30 10.45
C SER A 257 6.99 -9.30 9.81
N HIS A 258 6.46 -10.17 8.97
CA HIS A 258 7.27 -11.19 8.31
C HIS A 258 6.76 -11.57 6.92
N LYS A 259 7.66 -12.07 6.09
CA LYS A 259 7.32 -12.60 4.77
C LYS A 259 8.19 -13.80 4.45
N GLN A 260 7.59 -14.82 3.86
CA GLN A 260 8.29 -15.99 3.34
C GLN A 260 8.16 -16.01 1.82
N GLU A 261 9.28 -16.21 1.13
CA GLU A 261 9.33 -16.25 -0.33
C GLU A 261 10.14 -17.47 -0.79
N TYR A 262 9.55 -18.34 -1.61
CA TYR A 262 10.29 -19.45 -2.20
C TYR A 262 11.07 -19.00 -3.44
N VAL A 263 12.40 -19.18 -3.40
CA VAL A 263 13.32 -18.86 -4.49
C VAL A 263 13.73 -20.13 -5.21
N SER A 264 13.20 -20.30 -6.43
CA SER A 264 13.53 -21.41 -7.32
C SER A 264 14.86 -21.19 -8.05
N HIS A 265 15.74 -22.20 -8.02
CA HIS A 265 16.97 -22.29 -8.81
C HIS A 265 16.80 -23.25 -10.00
N GLY A 266 15.55 -23.47 -10.44
CA GLY A 266 15.21 -24.39 -11.51
C GLY A 266 15.52 -25.84 -11.15
N GLN A 267 16.35 -26.50 -11.95
CA GLN A 267 16.68 -27.92 -11.78
C GLN A 267 17.44 -28.26 -10.48
N TYR A 268 18.00 -27.25 -9.81
CA TYR A 268 18.76 -27.43 -8.56
C TYR A 268 17.89 -27.33 -7.30
N GLY A 269 16.57 -27.35 -7.45
CA GLY A 269 15.62 -27.12 -6.37
C GLY A 269 15.45 -25.64 -6.06
N GLY A 270 15.09 -25.32 -4.82
CA GLY A 270 14.93 -23.95 -4.35
C GLY A 270 15.03 -23.87 -2.83
N HIS A 271 14.86 -22.68 -2.29
CA HIS A 271 14.94 -22.42 -0.86
C HIS A 271 13.96 -21.32 -0.48
N THR A 272 13.43 -21.37 0.74
CA THR A 272 12.58 -20.30 1.28
C THR A 272 13.46 -19.24 1.94
N GLU A 273 13.33 -18.01 1.48
CA GLU A 273 13.87 -16.82 2.11
C GLU A 273 12.89 -16.28 3.15
N PHE A 274 13.42 -15.87 4.30
CA PHE A 274 12.63 -15.39 5.44
C PHE A 274 13.00 -13.93 5.74
N PHE A 275 12.04 -13.04 5.51
CA PHE A 275 12.15 -11.61 5.82
C PHE A 275 11.38 -11.33 7.11
N ARG A 276 11.99 -10.56 8.01
CA ARG A 276 11.38 -10.12 9.27
C ARG A 276 11.78 -8.68 9.53
N TRP A 277 10.87 -7.90 10.09
CA TRP A 277 11.12 -6.53 10.46
C TRP A 277 10.19 -6.09 11.59
N ILE A 278 10.56 -5.00 12.26
CA ILE A 278 9.72 -4.34 13.26
C ILE A 278 9.22 -3.05 12.63
N GLU A 279 7.91 -2.82 12.70
CA GLU A 279 7.25 -1.58 12.28
C GLU A 279 6.92 -0.74 13.51
N TYR A 280 7.25 0.54 13.45
CA TYR A 280 6.96 1.55 14.47
C TYR A 280 6.00 2.57 13.84
N VAL A 281 4.81 2.69 14.40
CA VAL A 281 3.68 3.42 13.80
C VAL A 281 3.30 4.58 14.70
N ASP A 282 3.59 5.80 14.28
CA ASP A 282 3.12 7.02 14.93
C ASP A 282 1.61 7.17 14.72
N ARG A 283 0.82 6.93 15.78
CA ARG A 283 -0.64 6.91 15.71
C ARG A 283 -1.26 8.29 15.50
N ALA A 284 -0.52 9.38 15.70
CA ALA A 284 -0.99 10.70 15.35
C ALA A 284 -0.93 10.95 13.82
N GLU A 285 0.04 10.32 13.13
CA GLU A 285 0.16 10.41 11.66
C GLU A 285 -0.56 9.29 10.93
N GLN A 286 -0.68 8.12 11.56
CA GLN A 286 -1.19 6.87 10.97
C GLN A 286 -2.18 6.17 11.92
N PRO A 287 -3.30 6.83 12.25
CA PRO A 287 -4.30 6.35 13.21
C PRO A 287 -4.86 4.98 12.83
N SER A 288 -5.22 4.79 11.56
CA SER A 288 -5.86 3.58 11.04
C SER A 288 -4.89 2.56 10.43
N TYR A 289 -3.58 2.70 10.63
CA TYR A 289 -2.61 1.84 9.95
C TYR A 289 -2.60 0.42 10.53
N THR A 290 -2.59 -0.55 9.62
CA THR A 290 -2.41 -1.98 9.91
C THR A 290 -1.19 -2.51 9.14
N PRO A 291 -0.27 -3.26 9.78
CA PRO A 291 0.90 -3.79 9.10
C PRO A 291 0.51 -4.69 7.92
N GLN A 292 1.16 -4.49 6.77
CA GLN A 292 0.83 -5.24 5.55
C GLN A 292 1.09 -6.76 5.69
N ARG A 293 1.89 -7.16 6.68
CA ARG A 293 2.42 -8.51 6.87
C ARG A 293 2.55 -8.83 8.36
N ASN A 294 1.52 -8.44 9.11
CA ASN A 294 1.44 -8.63 10.55
C ASN A 294 1.68 -10.12 10.90
N ALA A 295 2.60 -10.40 11.82
CA ALA A 295 2.84 -11.77 12.27
C ALA A 295 1.71 -12.31 13.16
N ASP A 296 0.92 -11.43 13.77
CA ASP A 296 -0.18 -11.81 14.65
C ASP A 296 -1.35 -12.42 13.86
N GLU A 297 -1.41 -12.15 12.56
CA GLU A 297 -2.42 -12.67 11.64
C GLU A 297 -1.87 -13.87 10.86
N LYS A 298 -2.48 -15.04 11.04
CA LYS A 298 -2.16 -16.25 10.26
C LYS A 298 -2.69 -16.08 8.84
N ASP A 299 -1.98 -15.33 8.01
CA ASP A 299 -2.41 -15.10 6.62
C ASP A 299 -1.63 -16.00 5.64
N GLU A 300 -2.36 -16.72 4.77
CA GLU A 300 -1.79 -17.45 3.64
C GLU A 300 -1.02 -16.50 2.69
N ALA A 301 -1.37 -15.20 2.67
CA ALA A 301 -0.66 -14.17 1.92
C ALA A 301 0.79 -13.89 2.39
N CYS A 302 1.19 -14.43 3.55
CA CYS A 302 2.56 -14.38 4.07
C CYS A 302 3.46 -15.49 3.50
N THR A 303 2.88 -16.44 2.77
CA THR A 303 3.61 -17.51 2.06
C THR A 303 3.37 -17.35 0.56
N ILE A 304 4.31 -16.73 -0.16
CA ILE A 304 4.30 -16.81 -1.61
C ILE A 304 5.01 -18.11 -2.00
N MET A 305 4.22 -19.11 -2.41
CA MET A 305 4.72 -20.36 -3.01
C MET A 305 5.20 -20.16 -4.44
#